data_AF-A0AA37KJN1-F1
#
_entry.id   AF-A0AA37KJN1-F1
#
_cell.length_a   1.000
_cell.length_b   1.000
_cell.length_c   1.000
_cell.angle_alpha   90.00
_cell.angle_beta   90.00
_cell.angle_gamma   90.00
#
_symmetry.space_group_name_H-M   'P 1'
#
loop_
_entity.id
_entity.type
_entity.pdbx_description
1 polymer ?
#
loop_
_entity_poly.entity_id
_entity_poly.type
_entity_poly.pdbx_seq_one_letter_code
_entity_poly.pdbx_strand_id
1 'polypeptide(L)' 'MREAQILGKPVVITRFPTSSSQLEEGVDGIIIPNNVEGAAEGLAQFIADKRQQEAIKAQLRIRHYGNEKEVGKIYSAIEG' A
#
# COMPACT_ATOMS: atom_id res chain seq x y z
N MET A 1 -1.56 7.75 -0.93
CA MET A 1 -1.54 6.27 -0.87
C MET A 1 -2.85 5.70 -0.30
N ARG A 2 -3.27 6.14 0.89
CA ARG A 2 -4.41 5.54 1.62
C ARG A 2 -5.73 5.49 0.85
N GLU A 3 -6.06 6.54 0.10
CA GLU A 3 -7.26 6.56 -0.76
C GLU A 3 -7.25 5.46 -1.83
N ALA A 4 -6.09 5.20 -2.45
CA ALA A 4 -5.96 4.14 -3.45
C ALA A 4 -6.14 2.74 -2.82
N GLN A 5 -5.58 2.52 -1.63
CA GLN A 5 -5.77 1.28 -0.88
C GLN A 5 -7.24 1.05 -0.50
N ILE A 6 -7.94 2.10 -0.03
CA ILE A 6 -9.38 2.06 0.27
C ILE A 6 -10.20 1.69 -0.99
N LEU A 7 -9.78 2.19 -2.16
CA LEU A 7 -10.40 1.87 -3.45
C LEU A 7 -9.97 0.51 -4.03
N GLY A 8 -9.18 -0.29 -3.29
CA GLY A 8 -8.70 -1.59 -3.74
C GLY A 8 -7.70 -1.51 -4.90
N LYS A 9 -7.00 -0.39 -5.06
CA LYS A 9 -6.01 -0.16 -6.12
C LYS A 9 -4.60 -0.42 -5.55
N PRO A 10 -3.80 -1.30 -6.19
CA PRO A 10 -2.40 -1.49 -5.83
C PRO A 10 -1.61 -0.18 -5.91
N VAL A 11 -0.70 0.02 -4.95
CA VAL A 11 0.16 1.22 -4.89
C VAL A 11 1.62 0.83 -5.11
N VAL A 12 2.34 1.69 -5.81
CA VAL A 12 3.79 1.56 -6.02
C VAL A 12 4.45 2.77 -5.38
N ILE A 13 5.44 2.55 -4.52
CA ILE A 13 6.26 3.62 -3.94
C ILE A 13 7.74 3.33 -4.17
N THR A 14 8.58 4.36 -4.20
CA THR A 14 10.03 4.18 -4.21
C THR A 14 10.55 3.85 -2.81
N ARG A 15 11.73 3.24 -2.73
CA ARG A 15 12.39 2.85 -1.47
C ARG A 15 13.02 4.07 -0.80
N PHE A 16 12.47 4.47 0.34
CA PHE A 16 13.04 5.49 1.23
C PHE A 16 13.01 4.98 2.68
N PRO A 17 13.75 5.57 3.63
CA PRO A 17 13.95 4.98 4.97
C PRO A 17 12.68 4.59 5.73
N THR A 18 11.54 5.23 5.45
CA THR A 18 10.23 4.97 6.07
C THR A 18 9.19 4.38 5.11
N SER A 19 9.59 3.91 3.92
CA SER A 19 8.65 3.34 2.95
C SER A 19 7.95 2.09 3.49
N SER A 20 8.67 1.25 4.24
CA SER A 20 8.14 0.00 4.82
C SER A 20 7.15 0.22 5.98
N SER A 21 7.10 1.41 6.59
CA SER A 21 6.07 1.73 7.58
C SER A 21 4.77 2.24 6.94
N GLN A 22 4.81 2.59 5.65
CA GLN A 22 3.66 3.10 4.91
C GLN A 22 3.03 2.03 4.00
N LEU A 23 3.81 1.00 3.63
CA LEU A 23 3.45 -0.04 2.68
C LEU A 23 4.04 -1.38 3.12
N GLU A 24 3.23 -2.43 3.12
CA GLU A 24 3.66 -3.82 3.29
C GLU A 24 3.88 -4.45 1.90
N GLU A 25 5.16 -4.66 1.57
CA GLU A 25 5.59 -5.11 0.25
C GLU A 25 4.97 -6.47 -0.12
N GLY A 26 4.28 -6.52 -1.27
CA GLY A 26 3.58 -7.70 -1.77
C GLY A 26 2.17 -7.90 -1.20
N VAL A 27 1.74 -7.05 -0.25
CA VAL A 27 0.42 -7.17 0.39
C VAL A 27 -0.51 -6.03 -0.02
N ASP A 28 -0.09 -4.79 0.18
CA ASP A 28 -0.89 -3.61 -0.17
C ASP A 28 -0.24 -2.71 -1.23
N GLY A 29 0.90 -3.15 -1.73
CA GLY A 29 1.60 -2.57 -2.86
C GLY A 29 2.99 -3.13 -3.03
N ILE A 30 3.85 -2.40 -3.74
CA ILE A 30 5.25 -2.79 -3.97
C ILE A 30 6.20 -1.61 -3.76
N ILE A 31 7.44 -1.91 -3.36
CA ILE A 31 8.48 -0.92 -3.12
C ILE A 31 9.58 -1.07 -4.18
N ILE A 32 9.65 -0.12 -5.10
CA ILE A 32 10.66 -0.11 -6.17
C ILE A 32 11.91 0.68 -5.76
N PRO A 33 13.07 0.49 -6.40
CA PRO A 33 14.25 1.31 -6.15
C PRO A 33 14.00 2.81 -6.30
N ASN A 34 14.73 3.63 -5.55
CA ASN A 34 14.64 5.10 -5.60
C ASN A 34 15.69 5.73 -6.54
N ASN A 35 16.00 5.05 -7.64
CA ASN A 35 16.78 5.57 -8.76
C ASN A 35 15.95 5.41 -10.04
N VAL A 36 16.23 6.21 -11.05
CA VAL A 36 15.37 6.32 -12.25
C VAL A 36 15.27 4.99 -12.98
N GLU A 37 16.40 4.31 -13.19
CA GLU A 37 16.49 3.06 -13.92
C GLU A 37 15.73 1.94 -13.21
N GLY A 38 16.01 1.74 -11.92
CA GLY A 38 15.34 0.73 -11.11
C GLY A 38 13.86 1.03 -10.86
N ALA A 39 13.48 2.30 -10.80
CA ALA A 39 12.07 2.68 -10.72
C ALA A 39 11.33 2.35 -12.02
N ALA A 40 11.90 2.68 -13.17
CA ALA A 40 11.31 2.37 -14.48
C ALA A 40 11.19 0.85 -14.67
N GLU A 41 12.25 0.10 -14.38
CA GLU A 41 12.25 -1.36 -14.49
C GLU A 41 11.25 -2.00 -13.52
N GLY A 42 11.29 -1.62 -12.23
CA GLY A 42 10.39 -2.17 -11.21
C GLY A 42 8.92 -1.87 -11.51
N LEU A 43 8.62 -0.66 -12.02
CA LEU A 43 7.26 -0.31 -12.43
C LEU A 43 6.83 -1.12 -13.67
N ALA A 44 7.70 -1.28 -14.67
CA ALA A 44 7.40 -2.06 -15.87
C ALA A 44 7.14 -3.54 -15.55
N GLN A 45 7.98 -4.14 -14.70
CA GLN A 45 7.81 -5.50 -14.20
C GLN A 45 6.46 -5.66 -13.49
N PHE A 46 6.11 -4.71 -12.62
CA PHE A 46 4.84 -4.73 -11.91
C PHE A 46 3.63 -4.60 -12.84
N ILE A 47 3.68 -3.71 -13.83
CA ILE A 47 2.60 -3.53 -14.81
C ILE A 47 2.36 -4.82 -15.62
N ALA A 48 3.44 -5.55 -15.93
CA ALA A 48 3.40 -6.81 -16.66
C ALA A 48 2.89 -7.98 -15.80
N ASP A 49 3.22 -8.02 -14.50
CA ASP A 49 2.82 -9.10 -13.60
C ASP A 49 1.36 -8.95 -13.13
N LYS A 50 0.43 -9.47 -13.94
CA LYS A 50 -1.00 -9.51 -13.59
C LYS A 50 -1.28 -10.38 -12.37
N ARG A 51 -0.48 -11.41 -12.12
CA ARG A 51 -0.69 -12.32 -10.99
C ARG A 51 -0.44 -11.59 -9.68
N GLN A 52 0.66 -10.85 -9.60
CA GLN A 52 0.99 -10.04 -8.44
C GLN A 52 -0.04 -8.93 -8.21
N GLN A 53 -0.51 -8.28 -9.28
CA GLN A 53 -1.57 -7.27 -9.19
C GLN A 53 -2.86 -7.84 -8.59
N GLU A 54 -3.32 -9.01 -9.05
CA GLU A 54 -4.54 -9.62 -8.52
C GLU A 54 -4.36 -10.12 -7.08
N ALA A 55 -3.19 -10.64 -6.73
CA ALA A 55 -2.88 -11.02 -5.36
C ALA A 55 -2.96 -9.83 -4.40
N ILE A 56 -2.38 -8.68 -4.77
CA ILE A 56 -2.43 -7.45 -3.97
C ILE A 56 -3.87 -6.93 -3.88
N LYS A 57 -4.62 -6.89 -4.99
CA LYS A 57 -6.05 -6.48 -4.97
C LYS A 57 -6.89 -7.34 -4.04
N ALA A 58 -6.65 -8.65 -4.00
CA ALA A 58 -7.34 -9.56 -3.10
C ALA A 58 -7.04 -9.22 -1.63
N GLN A 59 -5.77 -8.96 -1.29
CA GLN A 59 -5.38 -8.53 0.05
C GLN A 59 -5.98 -7.17 0.43
N LEU A 60 -5.99 -6.21 -0.50
CA LEU A 60 -6.60 -4.89 -0.29
C LEU A 60 -8.10 -4.96 -0.01
N ARG A 61 -8.83 -5.94 -0.58
CA ARG A 61 -10.25 -6.14 -0.30
C ARG A 61 -10.51 -6.73 1.09
N ILE A 62 -9.60 -7.55 1.58
CA ILE A 62 -9.72 -8.21 2.90
C ILE A 62 -9.33 -7.25 4.02
N ARG A 63 -8.39 -6.35 3.75
CA ARG A 63 -7.88 -5.39 4.73
C ARG A 63 -8.75 -4.14 4.77
N HIS A 64 -9.33 -3.86 5.94
CA HIS A 64 -10.03 -2.61 6.19
C HIS A 64 -9.03 -1.48 6.46
N TYR A 65 -8.68 -0.73 5.40
CA TYR A 65 -7.84 0.48 5.51
C TYR A 65 -8.62 1.74 5.95
N GLY A 66 -9.93 1.60 6.20
CA GLY A 66 -10.77 2.66 6.74
C GLY A 66 -10.31 3.10 8.13
N ASN A 67 -10.43 4.40 8.40
CA ASN A 67 -9.93 5.02 9.62
C ASN A 67 -10.84 4.76 10.85
N GLU A 68 -11.86 3.93 10.72
CA GLU A 68 -12.88 3.64 11.75
C GLU A 68 -12.25 3.19 13.07
N LYS A 69 -11.19 2.37 13.02
CA LYS A 69 -10.43 1.94 14.20
C LYS A 69 -9.62 3.06 14.85
N GLU A 70 -9.07 4.00 14.08
CA GLU A 70 -8.27 5.11 14.59
C GLU A 70 -9.16 6.21 15.19
N VAL A 71 -10.31 6.46 14.58
CA VAL A 71 -11.36 7.33 15.11
C VAL A 71 -11.87 6.80 16.46
N GLY A 72 -12.08 5.48 16.59
CA GLY A 72 -12.45 4.87 17.86
C GLY A 72 -11.45 5.12 19.00
N LYS A 73 -10.14 5.12 18.72
CA LYS A 73 -9.11 5.44 19.74
C LYS A 73 -9.20 6.88 20.24
N ILE A 74 -9.54 7.82 19.35
CA ILE A 74 -9.73 9.23 19.70
C ILE A 74 -10.97 9.37 20.60
N TYR A 75 -12.09 8.75 20.24
CA TYR A 75 -13.28 8.75 21.09
C TYR A 75 -13.01 8.14 22.47
N SER A 76 -12.33 7.00 22.54
CA SER A 76 -11.95 6.38 23.83
C SER A 76 -10.99 7.24 24.67
N ALA A 77 -10.20 8.12 24.05
CA ALA A 77 -9.30 9.02 24.76
C ALA A 77 -9.96 10.35 25.18
N ILE A 78 -11.13 10.68 24.63
CA ILE A 78 -11.93 11.86 24.99
C ILE A 78 -13.04 11.50 25.99
N GLU A 79 -13.58 10.27 25.92
CA GLU A 79 -14.63 9.76 26.81
C GLU A 79 -14.10 8.98 28.03
N GLY A 80 -12.77 8.85 28.17
CA GLY A 80 -12.09 8.32 29.36
C GLY A 80 -11.46 9.42 30.19
#